data_AF-A0AAE6ZTK4-F1
#
_entry.id   AF-A0AAE6ZTK4-F1
#
_cell.length_a   1.000
_cell.length_b   1.000
_cell.length_c   1.000
_cell.angle_alpha   90.00
_cell.angle_beta   90.00
_cell.angle_gamma   90.00
#
_symmetry.space_group_name_H-M   'P 1'
#
loop_
_entity.id
_entity.type
_entity.pdbx_description
1 polymer ?
#
loop_
_entity_poly.entity_id
_entity_poly.type
_entity_poly.pdbx_seq_one_letter_code
_entity_poly.pdbx_strand_id
1 'polypeptide(L)' 'MATLTNASVHPLVLADLTIQPGEVIEDFDDKAAEELKDSLFVKAKWLKIEQAPKPDSKAK' A
#
# COMPACT_ATOMS: atom_id res chain seq x y z
N MET A 1 0.91 -4.78 -9.44
CA MET A 1 1.19 -3.45 -8.86
C MET A 1 0.24 -3.26 -7.70
N ALA A 2 0.62 -2.47 -6.71
CA ALA A 2 -0.18 -2.23 -5.52
C ALA A 2 -0.59 -0.76 -5.44
N THR A 3 -1.76 -0.55 -4.83
CA THR A 3 -2.28 0.76 -4.51
C THR A 3 -2.08 1.02 -3.01
N LEU A 4 -1.40 2.11 -2.65
CA LEU A 4 -1.30 2.58 -1.27
C LEU A 4 -2.26 3.75 -1.06
N THR A 5 -3.04 3.71 0.02
CA THR A 5 -3.95 4.79 0.40
C THR A 5 -3.71 5.17 1.84
N ASN A 6 -3.38 6.44 2.09
CA ASN A 6 -3.29 6.95 3.45
C ASN A 6 -4.70 7.26 4.00
N ALA A 7 -5.15 6.40 4.91
CA ALA A 7 -6.41 6.53 5.63
C ALA A 7 -6.27 7.28 6.97
N SER A 8 -5.06 7.73 7.31
CA SER A 8 -4.79 8.55 8.50
C SER A 8 -5.10 10.03 8.26
N VAL A 9 -5.28 10.76 9.35
CA VAL A 9 -5.37 12.24 9.37
C VAL A 9 -4.00 12.90 9.36
N HIS A 10 -2.92 12.12 9.44
CA HIS A 10 -1.53 12.59 9.43
C HIS A 10 -0.75 12.04 8.23
N PRO A 11 0.29 12.75 7.74
CA PRO A 11 1.19 12.23 6.73
C PRO A 11 1.87 10.95 7.21
N LEU A 12 1.94 9.95 6.33
CA LEU A 12 2.66 8.70 6.59
C LEU A 12 4.01 8.75 5.89
N VAL A 13 5.09 8.75 6.67
CA VAL A 13 6.46 8.72 6.16
C VAL A 13 6.92 7.27 6.12
N LEU A 14 7.12 6.75 4.91
CA LEU A 14 7.80 5.49 4.64
C LEU A 14 9.25 5.77 4.23
N ALA A 15 10.06 4.72 4.04
CA ALA A 15 11.51 4.85 3.82
C ALA A 15 11.89 5.82 2.68
N ASP A 16 11.22 5.71 1.53
CA ASP A 16 11.53 6.49 0.32
C ASP A 16 10.37 7.38 -0.15
N LEU A 17 9.26 7.42 0.58
CA LEU A 17 8.09 8.19 0.17
C LEU A 17 7.27 8.67 1.35
N THR A 18 6.60 9.80 1.20
CA THR A 18 5.63 10.31 2.17
C THR A 18 4.27 10.38 1.52
N ILE A 19 3.27 9.75 2.13
CA ILE A 19 1.89 9.74 1.65
C ILE A 19 1.08 10.76 2.45
N GLN A 20 0.52 11.76 1.78
CA GLN A 20 -0.34 12.76 2.45
C GLN A 20 -1.69 12.16 2.87
N PRO A 21 -2.38 12.72 3.88
CA PRO A 21 -3.72 12.28 4.26
C PRO A 21 -4.67 12.25 3.06
N GLY A 22 -5.29 11.10 2.79
CA GLY A 22 -6.20 10.91 1.64
C GLY A 22 -5.52 10.76 0.28
N GLU A 23 -4.18 10.78 0.22
CA GLU A 23 -3.43 10.53 -1.02
C GLU A 23 -3.42 9.04 -1.36
N VAL A 24 -3.46 8.77 -2.67
CA VAL A 24 -3.51 7.45 -3.27
C VAL A 24 -2.36 7.30 -4.26
N ILE A 25 -1.60 6.20 -4.13
CA ILE A 25 -0.49 5.85 -5.01
C ILE A 25 -0.86 4.56 -5.71
N GLU A 26 -1.19 4.60 -7.00
CA GLU A 26 -1.76 3.48 -7.76
C GLU A 26 -0.72 2.53 -8.40
N ASP A 27 0.54 2.94 -8.44
CA ASP A 27 1.64 2.25 -9.15
C ASP A 27 2.76 1.83 -8.18
N PHE A 28 2.40 1.47 -6.96
CA PHE A 28 3.38 1.07 -5.95
C PHE A 28 3.88 -0.36 -6.16
N ASP A 29 5.15 -0.61 -5.85
CA ASP A 29 5.79 -1.90 -6.06
C ASP A 29 5.16 -2.99 -5.18
N ASP A 30 4.80 -4.14 -5.78
CA ASP A 30 4.14 -5.24 -5.06
C ASP A 30 5.01 -5.85 -3.97
N LYS A 31 6.33 -5.94 -4.20
CA LYS A 31 7.25 -6.54 -3.24
C LYS A 31 7.39 -5.64 -2.02
N ALA A 32 7.57 -4.33 -2.24
CA ALA A 32 7.56 -3.37 -1.15
C ALA A 32 6.19 -3.33 -0.42
N ALA A 33 5.09 -3.49 -1.16
CA ALA A 33 3.74 -3.55 -0.58
C ALA A 33 3.54 -4.77 0.33
N GLU A 34 4.07 -5.94 -0.06
CA GLU A 34 4.07 -7.15 0.78
C GLU A 34 4.81 -6.92 2.10
N GLU A 35 5.98 -6.29 2.05
CA GLU A 35 6.76 -5.97 3.26
C GLU A 35 6.02 -4.97 4.17
N LEU A 36 5.30 -4.01 3.57
CA LEU A 36 4.50 -3.05 4.32
C LEU A 36 3.28 -3.65 5.01
N LYS A 37 2.75 -4.81 4.58
CA LYS A 37 1.59 -5.45 5.23
C LYS A 37 1.84 -5.74 6.72
N ASP A 38 3.08 -6.03 7.09
CA ASP A 38 3.45 -6.30 8.48
C ASP A 38 3.78 -5.04 9.29
N SER A 39 3.80 -3.87 8.63
CA SER A 39 4.08 -2.58 9.24
C SER A 39 2.99 -2.14 10.23
N LEU A 40 3.41 -1.36 11.23
CA LEU A 40 2.50 -0.79 12.23
C LEU A 40 1.43 0.09 11.60
N PHE A 41 1.71 0.77 10.49
CA PHE A 41 0.73 1.62 9.80
C PHE A 41 -0.45 0.83 9.25
N VAL A 42 -0.19 -0.36 8.69
CA VAL A 42 -1.24 -1.25 8.17
C VAL A 42 -2.00 -1.89 9.32
N LYS A 43 -1.29 -2.37 10.34
CA LYS A 43 -1.90 -2.95 11.56
C LYS A 43 -2.79 -1.93 12.30
N ALA A 44 -2.38 -0.66 12.33
CA ALA A 44 -3.16 0.46 12.90
C ALA A 44 -4.28 0.96 11.98
N LYS A 45 -4.46 0.37 10.79
CA LYS A 45 -5.42 0.79 9.75
C LYS A 45 -5.23 2.22 9.24
N TRP A 46 -4.03 2.76 9.37
CA TRP A 46 -3.65 4.08 8.85
C TRP A 46 -3.22 4.02 7.39
N LEU A 47 -2.61 2.91 6.98
CA LEU A 47 -2.26 2.64 5.58
C LEU A 47 -3.11 1.49 5.06
N LYS A 48 -3.85 1.74 3.98
CA LYS A 48 -4.50 0.68 3.21
C LYS A 48 -3.62 0.30 2.04
N ILE A 49 -3.46 -0.99 1.81
CA ILE A 49 -2.69 -1.56 0.72
C ILE A 49 -3.63 -2.48 -0.07
N GLU A 50 -3.94 -2.09 -1.30
CA GLU A 50 -4.72 -2.90 -2.23
C GLU A 50 -3.79 -3.40 -3.32
N GLN A 51 -3.39 -4.66 -3.23
CA GLN A 51 -2.66 -5.27 -4.35
C GLN A 51 -3.64 -5.49 -5.50
N ALA A 52 -3.31 -4.98 -6.68
CA ALA A 52 -4.03 -5.37 -7.88
C ALA A 52 -3.94 -6.89 -7.98
N PRO A 53 -5.03 -7.58 -8.37
CA PRO A 53 -4.97 -9.02 -8.56
C PRO A 53 -3.82 -9.30 -9.52
N LYS A 54 -2.79 -10.01 -9.03
CA LYS A 54 -1.80 -10.60 -9.93
C LYS A 54 -2.62 -11.38 -10.96
N PRO A 55 -2.38 -11.19 -12.27
CA PRO A 55 -2.98 -12.04 -13.28
C PRO A 55 -2.38 -13.44 -13.09
N ASP A 56 -2.92 -14.18 -12.15
CA ASP A 56 -2.58 -15.58 -11.95
C ASP A 56 -3.35 -16.35 -13.02
N SER A 57 -2.64 -16.75 -14.06
CA SER A 57 -2.50 -18.15 -14.47
C SER A 57 -3.65 -19.10 -14.12
N LYS A 58 -4.89 -18.72 -14.45
CA LYS A 58 -6.04 -19.63 -14.52
C LYS A 58 -6.82 -19.40 -15.81
N ALA A 59 -6.25 -19.89 -16.90
CA ALA A 59 -7.03 -20.46 -17.99
C ALA A 59 -6.35 -21.79 -18.35
N LYS A 60 -6.68 -22.82 -17.57
CA LYS A 60 -6.45 -24.22 -17.94
C LYS A 60 -7.67 -24.71 -18.69
#